data_AF-X1QCU0-F1
#
_entry.id   AF-X1QCU0-F1
#
_cell.length_a   1.000
_cell.length_b   1.000
_cell.length_c   1.000
_cell.angle_alpha   90.00
_cell.angle_beta   90.00
_cell.angle_gamma   90.00
#
_symmetry.space_group_name_H-M   'P 1'
#
loop_
_entity.id
_entity.type
_entity.pdbx_description
1 polymer ?
#
loop_
_entity_poly.entity_id
_entity_poly.type
_entity_poly.pdbx_seq_one_letter_code
_entity_poly.pdbx_strand_id
1 'polypeptide(L)'
;MKELVILSGKGGTGKTSIVGSFAAIAQNKVLADCDVDAADLHLLLSPSVREENEFWSGQVAIIDEEKCTQCGLCQDLCRFRAIKNFKVDAISCEGCGFCSHICPVEAIVMKENMAGQWFVSDTKYGPLVHARLGIAQENSGKLVAVVRQQATQIAEKHG
;
A
#
# COMPACT_ATOMS: atom_id res chain seq x y z
N MET A 1 17.27 9.09 18.96
CA MET A 1 16.34 7.99 18.69
C MET A 1 17.12 6.77 18.21
N LYS A 2 16.74 5.55 18.63
CA LYS A 2 17.34 4.30 18.17
C LYS A 2 16.29 3.51 17.38
N GLU A 3 16.65 2.97 16.22
CA GLU A 3 15.79 2.09 15.44
C GLU A 3 16.28 0.64 15.56
N LEU A 4 15.35 -0.27 15.85
CA LEU A 4 15.59 -1.71 15.82
C LEU A 4 14.76 -2.32 14.69
N VAL A 5 15.45 -2.79 13.65
CA VAL A 5 14.79 -3.42 12.50
C VAL A 5 14.92 -4.95 12.63
N ILE A 6 13.78 -5.64 12.58
CA ILE A 6 13.72 -7.11 12.62
C ILE A 6 13.45 -7.62 11.21
N LEU A 7 14.44 -8.28 10.61
CA LEU A 7 14.39 -8.82 9.25
C LEU A 7 14.49 -10.36 9.27
N SER A 8 13.96 -11.02 8.24
CA SER A 8 14.15 -12.46 8.05
C SER A 8 13.96 -12.89 6.60
N GLY A 9 14.27 -14.15 6.30
CA GLY A 9 13.85 -14.83 5.08
C GLY A 9 12.35 -15.16 5.02
N LYS A 10 11.95 -15.81 3.93
CA LYS A 10 10.59 -16.31 3.69
C LYS A 10 10.31 -17.59 4.50
N GLY A 11 9.03 -17.95 4.69
CA GLY A 11 8.65 -19.27 5.21
C GLY A 11 8.38 -19.36 6.72
N GLY A 12 7.70 -18.38 7.32
CA GLY A 12 7.19 -18.53 8.70
C GLY A 12 8.29 -18.52 9.78
N THR A 13 9.29 -17.67 9.62
CA THR A 13 10.49 -17.56 10.49
C THR A 13 10.23 -16.93 11.88
N GLY A 14 8.98 -16.59 12.22
CA GLY A 14 8.61 -16.08 13.54
C GLY A 14 8.92 -14.60 13.81
N LYS A 15 9.15 -13.76 12.77
CA LYS A 15 9.38 -12.31 12.94
C LYS A 15 8.35 -11.64 13.85
N THR A 16 7.07 -11.81 13.53
CA THR A 16 5.96 -11.17 14.24
C THR A 16 5.91 -11.59 15.71
N SER A 17 6.20 -12.86 16.01
CA SER A 17 6.26 -13.37 17.39
C SER A 17 7.41 -12.75 18.19
N ILE A 18 8.59 -12.60 17.58
CA ILE A 18 9.74 -11.93 18.19
C ILE A 18 9.41 -10.45 18.43
N VAL A 19 8.83 -9.76 17.44
CA VAL A 19 8.39 -8.36 17.57
C VAL A 19 7.38 -8.21 18.71
N GLY A 20 6.38 -9.10 18.82
CA GLY A 20 5.42 -9.09 19.92
C GLY A 20 6.06 -9.29 21.30
N SER A 21 7.10 -10.13 21.39
CA SER A 21 7.86 -10.30 22.63
C SER A 21 8.63 -9.03 23.00
N PHE A 22 9.31 -8.40 22.03
CA PHE A 22 9.94 -7.09 22.21
C PHE A 22 8.94 -6.01 22.58
N ALA A 23 7.73 -6.03 22.01
CA ALA A 23 6.65 -5.14 22.37
C ALA A 23 6.29 -5.25 23.86
N ALA A 24 6.36 -6.44 24.45
CA ALA A 24 6.06 -6.61 25.87
C ALA A 24 7.17 -6.10 26.81
N ILE A 25 8.45 -6.25 26.44
CA ILE A 25 9.57 -6.01 27.36
C ILE A 25 10.26 -4.66 27.19
N ALA A 26 10.27 -4.10 25.97
CA ALA A 26 10.94 -2.83 25.74
C ALA A 26 10.13 -1.67 26.33
N GLN A 27 10.81 -0.67 26.90
CA GLN A 27 10.17 0.55 27.40
C GLN A 27 10.35 1.68 26.39
N ASN A 28 9.49 2.70 26.46
CA ASN A 28 9.55 3.92 25.64
C ASN A 28 9.77 3.65 24.15
N LYS A 29 8.74 3.11 23.48
CA LYS A 29 8.85 2.65 22.10
C LYS A 29 7.62 2.96 21.28
N VAL A 30 7.85 2.99 19.97
CA VAL A 30 6.82 2.99 18.93
C VAL A 30 7.02 1.71 18.12
N LEU A 31 5.93 1.01 17.86
CA LEU A 31 5.91 -0.22 17.07
C LEU A 31 5.54 0.13 15.63
N ALA A 32 6.17 -0.55 14.67
CA ALA A 32 5.89 -0.40 13.25
C ALA A 32 5.77 -1.79 12.61
N ASP A 33 4.62 -2.08 12.01
CA ASP A 33 4.46 -3.27 11.17
C ASP A 33 4.70 -2.90 9.71
N CYS A 34 5.88 -3.27 9.22
CA CYS A 34 6.34 -3.01 7.85
C CYS A 34 6.05 -4.18 6.90
N ASP A 35 5.35 -5.23 7.34
CA ASP A 35 4.88 -6.29 6.44
C ASP A 35 3.50 -5.93 5.88
N VAL A 36 3.44 -4.87 5.06
CA VAL A 36 2.15 -4.26 4.63
C VAL A 36 1.34 -5.12 3.68
N ASP A 37 1.97 -6.13 3.08
CA ASP A 37 1.35 -7.14 2.23
C ASP A 37 0.57 -8.18 3.06
N ALA A 38 1.02 -8.45 4.29
CA ALA A 38 0.42 -9.42 5.21
C ALA A 38 0.65 -8.99 6.68
N ALA A 39 0.12 -7.84 7.08
CA ALA A 39 0.36 -7.28 8.39
C ALA A 39 -0.30 -8.14 9.48
N ASP A 40 0.50 -8.77 10.34
CA ASP A 40 0.02 -9.72 11.35
C ASP A 40 0.12 -9.18 12.77
N LEU A 41 0.90 -8.11 13.01
CA LEU A 41 1.19 -7.67 14.38
C LEU A 41 -0.08 -7.16 15.09
N HIS A 42 -1.01 -6.58 14.34
CA HIS A 42 -2.30 -6.14 14.87
C HIS A 42 -3.14 -7.31 15.43
N LEU A 43 -3.01 -8.52 14.89
CA LEU A 43 -3.70 -9.72 15.40
C LEU A 43 -3.18 -10.13 16.78
N LEU A 44 -1.87 -9.98 17.01
CA LEU A 44 -1.23 -10.32 18.28
C LEU A 44 -1.43 -9.27 19.36
N LEU A 45 -1.43 -7.99 18.98
CA LEU A 45 -1.45 -6.88 19.94
C LEU A 45 -2.84 -6.32 20.21
N SER A 46 -3.86 -6.72 19.44
CA SER A 46 -5.25 -6.28 19.54
C SER A 46 -5.38 -4.76 19.73
N PRO A 47 -4.81 -3.95 18.82
CA PRO A 47 -4.79 -2.49 18.94
C PRO A 47 -6.18 -1.88 18.79
N SER A 48 -6.37 -0.70 19.37
CA SER A 48 -7.50 0.19 19.05
C SER A 48 -7.06 1.24 18.03
N VAL A 49 -7.73 1.29 16.87
CA VAL A 49 -7.42 2.27 15.82
C VAL A 49 -7.71 3.68 16.33
N ARG A 50 -6.71 4.55 16.26
CA ARG A 50 -6.81 5.97 16.61
C ARG A 50 -6.98 6.82 15.36
N GLU A 51 -6.24 6.50 14.31
CA GLU A 51 -6.26 7.19 13.03
C GLU A 51 -6.24 6.16 11.90
N GLU A 52 -7.05 6.41 10.87
CA GLU A 52 -7.12 5.63 9.65
C GLU A 52 -6.97 6.59 8.46
N ASN A 53 -6.09 6.23 7.52
CA ASN A 53 -5.74 7.07 6.40
C ASN A 53 -5.66 6.24 5.13
N GLU A 54 -6.13 6.81 4.03
CA GLU A 54 -5.99 6.21 2.71
C GLU A 54 -4.55 6.32 2.21
N PHE A 55 -4.12 5.31 1.45
CA PHE A 55 -2.85 5.32 0.74
C PHE A 55 -3.12 5.31 -0.76
N TRP A 56 -2.86 6.46 -1.39
CA TRP A 56 -2.99 6.65 -2.83
C TRP A 56 -1.62 6.46 -3.49
N SER A 57 -1.51 5.47 -4.38
CA SER A 57 -0.26 5.18 -5.08
C SER A 57 -0.47 4.42 -6.37
N GLY A 58 0.40 4.68 -7.36
CA GLY A 58 0.22 4.17 -8.70
C GLY A 58 -0.93 4.86 -9.43
N GLN A 59 -1.23 4.39 -10.63
CA GLN A 59 -2.29 4.93 -11.47
C GLN A 59 -3.06 3.81 -12.16
N VAL A 60 -4.32 4.04 -12.48
CA VAL A 60 -5.15 3.14 -13.29
C VAL A 60 -5.71 3.93 -14.47
N ALA A 61 -5.72 3.30 -15.64
CA ALA A 61 -6.30 3.90 -16.84
C ALA A 61 -7.82 3.84 -16.79
N ILE A 62 -8.49 4.91 -17.21
CA ILE A 62 -9.94 4.99 -17.35
C ILE A 62 -10.26 5.50 -18.76
N ILE A 63 -11.16 4.79 -19.45
CA ILE A 63 -11.62 5.16 -20.80
C ILE A 63 -12.94 5.93 -20.67
N ASP A 64 -12.98 7.12 -21.24
CA ASP A 64 -14.18 7.93 -21.44
C ASP A 64 -14.95 7.37 -22.65
N GLU A 65 -16.08 6.72 -22.37
CA GLU A 65 -16.90 6.07 -23.40
C GLU A 65 -17.51 7.07 -24.39
N GLU A 66 -17.75 8.33 -23.98
CA GLU A 66 -18.35 9.36 -24.86
C GLU A 66 -17.34 9.88 -25.89
N LYS A 67 -16.05 9.91 -25.54
CA LYS A 67 -14.97 10.33 -26.45
C LYS A 67 -14.39 9.18 -27.26
N CYS A 68 -14.51 7.95 -26.78
CA CYS A 68 -13.86 6.80 -27.38
C CYS A 68 -14.42 6.48 -28.78
N THR A 69 -13.57 6.56 -29.80
CA THR A 69 -13.93 6.18 -31.18
C THR A 69 -13.79 4.69 -31.46
N GLN A 70 -13.47 3.88 -30.44
CA GLN A 70 -13.31 2.43 -30.55
C GLN A 70 -12.25 1.98 -31.57
N CYS A 71 -11.20 2.79 -31.78
CA CYS A 71 -10.15 2.52 -32.77
C CYS A 71 -9.24 1.30 -32.48
N GLY A 72 -9.26 0.76 -31.25
CA GLY A 72 -8.53 -0.46 -30.88
C GLY A 72 -7.06 -0.30 -30.49
N LEU A 73 -6.41 0.84 -30.79
CA LEU A 73 -4.97 1.05 -30.54
C LEU A 73 -4.53 0.77 -29.10
N CYS A 74 -5.35 1.17 -28.12
CA CYS A 74 -5.05 0.94 -26.71
C CYS A 74 -5.06 -0.56 -26.33
N GLN A 75 -5.91 -1.36 -26.98
CA GLN A 75 -6.00 -2.80 -26.75
C GLN A 75 -4.79 -3.52 -27.36
N ASP A 76 -4.42 -3.17 -28.59
CA ASP A 76 -3.30 -3.81 -29.31
C ASP A 76 -1.96 -3.57 -28.61
N LEU A 77 -1.78 -2.38 -28.03
CA LEU A 77 -0.53 -2.00 -27.37
C LEU A 77 -0.45 -2.47 -25.91
N CYS A 78 -1.56 -2.84 -25.29
CA CYS A 78 -1.59 -3.23 -23.89
C CYS A 78 -0.92 -4.60 -23.66
N ARG A 79 0.35 -4.59 -23.23
CA ARG A 79 1.12 -5.82 -22.93
C ARG A 79 0.53 -6.65 -21.79
N PHE A 80 -0.24 -6.02 -20.91
CA PHE A 80 -0.88 -6.66 -19.76
C PHE A 80 -2.28 -7.20 -20.08
N ARG A 81 -2.79 -6.96 -21.31
CA ARG A 81 -4.15 -7.36 -21.74
C ARG A 81 -5.24 -6.87 -20.79
N ALA A 82 -5.00 -5.72 -20.15
CA ALA A 82 -5.89 -5.08 -19.21
C ALA A 82 -7.06 -4.36 -19.89
N ILE A 83 -7.06 -4.18 -21.21
CA ILE A 83 -8.12 -3.48 -21.93
C ILE A 83 -8.87 -4.47 -22.82
N LYS A 84 -10.17 -4.65 -22.59
CA LYS A 84 -11.06 -5.53 -23.37
C LYS A 84 -12.40 -4.85 -23.60
N ASN A 85 -12.92 -4.91 -24.82
CA ASN A 85 -14.17 -4.25 -25.21
C ASN A 85 -14.20 -2.77 -24.78
N PHE A 86 -13.08 -2.06 -24.97
CA PHE A 86 -12.91 -0.66 -24.57
C PHE A 86 -13.15 -0.36 -23.08
N LYS A 87 -12.99 -1.37 -22.22
CA LYS A 87 -13.02 -1.25 -20.76
C LYS A 87 -11.71 -1.70 -20.16
N VAL A 88 -11.26 -0.99 -19.14
CA VAL A 88 -10.04 -1.31 -18.39
C VAL A 88 -10.41 -2.23 -17.23
N ASP A 89 -9.77 -3.39 -17.17
CA ASP A 89 -9.67 -4.22 -15.99
C ASP A 89 -8.62 -3.62 -15.06
N ALA A 90 -9.08 -3.01 -13.97
CA ALA A 90 -8.22 -2.33 -13.01
C ALA A 90 -7.23 -3.26 -12.32
N ILE A 91 -7.56 -4.55 -12.15
CA ILE A 91 -6.68 -5.52 -11.48
C ILE A 91 -5.48 -5.87 -12.35
N SER A 92 -5.70 -6.03 -13.65
CA SER A 92 -4.63 -6.35 -14.61
C SER A 92 -3.86 -5.11 -15.08
N CYS A 93 -4.28 -3.91 -14.69
CA CYS A 93 -3.71 -2.66 -15.18
C CYS A 93 -2.49 -2.22 -14.37
N GLU A 94 -1.31 -2.30 -14.97
CA GLU A 94 -0.05 -1.82 -14.36
C GLU A 94 0.11 -0.29 -14.30
N GLY A 95 -0.86 0.49 -14.76
CA GLY A 95 -0.77 1.94 -14.70
C GLY A 95 0.30 2.60 -15.57
N CYS A 96 0.90 1.87 -16.52
CA CYS A 96 2.06 2.35 -17.30
C CYS A 96 1.81 3.55 -18.24
N GLY A 97 0.56 3.98 -18.44
CA GLY A 97 0.23 5.21 -19.18
C GLY A 97 0.28 5.13 -20.72
N PHE A 98 0.87 4.09 -21.31
CA PHE A 98 1.01 4.00 -22.77
C PHE A 98 -0.31 4.09 -23.55
N CYS A 99 -1.39 3.49 -23.03
CA CYS A 99 -2.71 3.56 -23.64
C CYS A 99 -3.27 5.00 -23.71
N SER A 100 -2.98 5.81 -22.70
CA SER A 100 -3.33 7.24 -22.67
C SER A 100 -2.55 8.02 -23.73
N HIS A 101 -1.23 7.82 -23.79
CA HIS A 101 -0.38 8.50 -24.76
C HIS A 101 -0.69 8.20 -26.22
N ILE A 102 -1.14 6.99 -26.56
CA ILE A 102 -1.42 6.60 -27.94
C ILE A 102 -2.85 6.94 -28.40
N CYS A 103 -3.73 7.34 -27.47
CA CYS A 103 -5.14 7.59 -27.81
C CYS A 103 -5.27 8.86 -28.66
N PRO A 104 -5.71 8.77 -29.93
CA PRO A 104 -5.72 9.92 -30.85
C PRO A 104 -6.79 10.97 -30.50
N VAL A 105 -7.76 10.61 -29.66
CA VAL A 105 -8.88 11.45 -29.23
C VAL A 105 -8.85 11.73 -27.73
N GLU A 106 -7.73 11.43 -27.06
CA GLU A 106 -7.51 11.69 -25.63
C GLU A 106 -8.61 11.14 -24.72
N ALA A 107 -9.23 10.02 -25.12
CA ALA A 107 -10.32 9.38 -24.37
C ALA A 107 -9.83 8.61 -23.13
N ILE A 108 -8.52 8.49 -22.89
CA ILE A 108 -8.00 7.67 -21.78
C ILE A 108 -7.24 8.56 -20.80
N VAL A 109 -7.68 8.55 -19.54
CA VAL A 109 -7.08 9.33 -18.44
C VAL A 109 -6.47 8.38 -17.42
N MET A 110 -5.28 8.72 -16.94
CA MET A 110 -4.66 8.03 -15.80
C MET A 110 -5.13 8.68 -14.50
N LYS A 111 -5.76 7.91 -13.62
CA LYS A 111 -6.18 8.39 -12.30
C LYS A 111 -5.36 7.73 -11.21
N GLU A 112 -5.15 8.46 -10.11
CA GLU A 112 -4.57 7.88 -8.90
C GLU A 112 -5.42 6.72 -8.39
N ASN A 113 -4.76 5.78 -7.73
CA ASN A 113 -5.33 4.54 -7.29
C ASN A 113 -5.24 4.42 -5.76
N MET A 114 -6.36 4.11 -5.11
CA MET A 114 -6.40 3.84 -3.67
C MET A 114 -5.81 2.45 -3.46
N ALA A 115 -4.51 2.41 -3.19
CA ALA A 115 -3.70 1.20 -3.15
C ALA A 115 -3.70 0.53 -1.77
N GLY A 116 -4.26 1.16 -0.75
CA GLY A 116 -4.36 0.58 0.58
C GLY A 116 -4.69 1.61 1.65
N GLN A 117 -4.43 1.23 2.89
CA GLN A 117 -4.69 2.05 4.06
C GLN A 117 -3.55 1.92 5.06
N TRP A 118 -3.33 2.95 5.86
CA TRP A 118 -2.41 2.91 7.00
C TRP A 118 -3.07 3.50 8.23
N PHE A 119 -2.58 3.05 9.38
CA PHE A 119 -3.23 3.26 10.65
C PHE A 119 -2.22 3.69 11.70
N VAL A 120 -2.63 4.59 12.57
CA VAL A 120 -2.01 4.76 13.89
C VAL A 120 -2.97 4.17 14.90
N SER A 121 -2.47 3.27 15.72
CA SER A 121 -3.29 2.56 16.69
C SER A 121 -2.60 2.52 18.05
N ASP A 122 -3.39 2.51 19.10
CA ASP A 122 -2.89 2.40 20.46
C ASP A 122 -2.93 0.93 20.89
N THR A 123 -1.88 0.48 21.58
CA THR A 123 -1.81 -0.83 22.23
C THR A 123 -1.43 -0.64 23.69
N LYS A 124 -1.65 -1.68 24.51
CA LYS A 124 -1.12 -1.72 25.88
C LYS A 124 0.43 -1.67 25.97
N TYR A 125 1.12 -1.79 24.84
CA TYR A 125 2.57 -1.81 24.72
C TYR A 125 3.16 -0.52 24.12
N GLY A 126 2.32 0.45 23.77
CA GLY A 126 2.71 1.68 23.08
C GLY A 126 2.04 1.84 21.71
N PRO A 127 2.28 2.97 21.02
CA PRO A 127 1.71 3.22 19.71
C PRO A 127 2.19 2.21 18.67
N LEU A 128 1.29 1.81 17.79
CA LEU A 128 1.55 0.93 16.65
C LEU A 128 1.17 1.66 15.36
N VAL A 129 2.12 1.78 14.44
CA VAL A 129 1.85 2.16 13.06
C VAL A 129 1.85 0.89 12.22
N HIS A 130 0.78 0.65 11.48
CA HIS A 130 0.65 -0.50 10.61
C HIS A 130 -0.14 -0.13 9.36
N ALA A 131 -0.07 -0.96 8.33
CA ALA A 131 -0.76 -0.70 7.09
C ALA A 131 -1.17 -2.00 6.41
N ARG A 132 -2.13 -1.87 5.50
CA ARG A 132 -2.63 -2.98 4.70
C ARG A 132 -2.76 -2.51 3.26
N LEU A 133 -2.07 -3.19 2.36
CA LEU A 133 -2.24 -3.00 0.93
C LEU A 133 -3.61 -3.55 0.49
N GLY A 134 -4.23 -2.91 -0.50
CA GLY A 134 -5.45 -3.41 -1.11
C GLY A 134 -5.21 -4.71 -1.88
N ILE A 135 -6.29 -5.39 -2.25
CA ILE A 135 -6.21 -6.63 -3.03
C ILE A 135 -5.61 -6.33 -4.41
N ALA A 136 -4.61 -7.14 -4.79
CA ALA A 136 -3.90 -7.02 -6.07
C ALA A 136 -3.33 -5.62 -6.33
N GLN A 137 -2.95 -4.92 -5.27
CA GLN A 137 -2.31 -3.62 -5.36
C GLN A 137 -0.78 -3.78 -5.36
N GLU A 138 -0.11 -2.76 -5.87
CA GLU A 138 1.35 -2.67 -5.86
C GLU A 138 1.83 -1.53 -4.94
N ASN A 139 3.13 -1.20 -5.00
CA ASN A 139 3.76 -0.12 -4.23
C ASN A 139 3.89 -0.38 -2.71
N SER A 140 3.99 -1.63 -2.28
CA SER A 140 4.22 -1.98 -0.87
C SER A 140 5.45 -1.27 -0.30
N GLY A 141 6.54 -1.11 -1.06
CA GLY A 141 7.73 -0.36 -0.63
C GLY A 141 7.45 1.12 -0.28
N LYS A 142 6.55 1.79 -1.01
CA LYS A 142 6.13 3.17 -0.67
C LYS A 142 5.26 3.19 0.57
N LEU A 143 4.36 2.22 0.74
CA LEU A 143 3.53 2.10 1.94
C LEU A 143 4.38 1.80 3.19
N VAL A 144 5.39 0.95 3.07
CA VAL A 144 6.39 0.72 4.13
C VAL A 144 7.12 2.02 4.50
N ALA A 145 7.50 2.84 3.51
CA ALA A 145 8.12 4.13 3.78
C ALA A 145 7.18 5.06 4.57
N VAL A 146 5.88 5.09 4.24
CA VAL A 146 4.87 5.84 5.00
C VAL A 146 4.79 5.34 6.44
N VAL A 147 4.67 4.02 6.66
CA VAL A 147 4.62 3.43 8.01
C VAL A 147 5.85 3.84 8.83
N ARG A 148 7.05 3.71 8.26
CA ARG A 148 8.30 4.09 8.95
C ARG A 148 8.33 5.58 9.27
N GLN A 149 8.00 6.44 8.31
CA GLN A 149 8.00 7.89 8.51
C GLN A 149 7.04 8.30 9.63
N GLN A 150 5.84 7.74 9.67
CA GLN A 150 4.85 8.02 10.71
C GLN A 150 5.31 7.51 12.08
N ALA A 151 5.91 6.32 12.15
CA ALA A 151 6.47 5.80 13.39
C ALA A 151 7.61 6.70 13.93
N THR A 152 8.51 7.16 13.05
CA THR A 152 9.57 8.12 13.40
C THR A 152 8.98 9.42 13.93
N GLN A 153 7.98 10.00 13.26
CA GLN A 153 7.34 11.25 13.70
C GLN A 153 6.69 11.12 15.08
N ILE A 154 6.03 9.98 15.36
CA ILE A 154 5.46 9.72 16.68
C ILE A 154 6.58 9.61 17.73
N ALA A 155 7.66 8.90 17.42
CA ALA A 155 8.80 8.75 18.31
C ALA A 155 9.46 10.11 18.64
N GLU A 156 9.67 10.99 17.66
CA GLU A 156 10.23 12.34 17.88
C GLU A 156 9.36 13.19 18.80
N LYS A 157 8.04 13.07 18.70
CA LYS A 157 7.10 13.79 19.58
C LYS A 157 7.12 13.25 21.02
N HIS A 158 7.49 11.98 21.22
CA HIS A 158 7.41 11.31 22.52
C HIS A 158 8.76 11.17 23.24
N GLY A 159 9.89 11.41 22.57
CA GLY A 159 11.24 11.44 23.17
C GLY A 159 11.95 10.10 23.21
#